data_AF-A0A925VEJ1-F1
#
_entry.id   AF-A0A925VEJ1-F1
#
_cell.length_a   1.000
_cell.length_b   1.000
_cell.length_c   1.000
_cell.angle_alpha   90.00
_cell.angle_beta   90.00
_cell.angle_gamma   90.00
#
_symmetry.space_group_name_H-M   'P 1'
#
loop_
_entity.id
_entity.type
_entity.pdbx_description
1 polymer ?
#
loop_
_entity_poly.entity_id
_entity_poly.type
_entity_poly.pdbx_seq_one_letter_code
_entity_poly.pdbx_strand_id
1 'polypeptide(L)'
;GTIHEGKALKSIRYRHRSLRNKLQRKGTQGSRRRLRKLAGQERRFATWVNHNLSKRIVATAEGTKRSIALEDLKGIRTRVTARRSQRATLHSWAFFQLRAFIVYKAALAGVPVHVVDPRNTSRTCPACGCIDKNNRTTQAAFVCIACGLAGLADVIAAGNIARRAPVNAPYYPDTEQSVAPG
;
A
#
# COMPACT_ATOMS: atom_id res chain seq x y z
N GLY A 1 11.51 -5.63 -11.48
CA GLY A 1 10.67 -4.55 -10.94
C GLY A 1 11.48 -3.68 -9.99
N THR A 2 11.07 -2.43 -9.76
CA THR A 2 11.76 -1.51 -8.83
C THR A 2 11.18 -1.62 -7.42
N ILE A 3 12.04 -1.77 -6.40
CA ILE A 3 11.62 -1.78 -4.99
C ILE A 3 11.68 -0.35 -4.45
N HIS A 4 10.58 0.12 -3.85
CA HIS A 4 10.52 1.43 -3.20
C HIS A 4 10.57 1.27 -1.68
N GLU A 5 11.73 1.56 -1.07
CA GLU A 5 11.89 1.47 0.38
C GLU A 5 11.42 2.74 1.12
N GLY A 6 10.79 2.54 2.27
CA GLY A 6 10.30 3.63 3.14
C GLY A 6 11.28 4.13 4.21
N LYS A 7 12.57 3.76 4.18
CA LYS A 7 13.52 4.08 5.27
C LYS A 7 13.67 5.58 5.51
N ALA A 8 13.88 6.37 4.45
CA ALA A 8 13.98 7.83 4.53
C ALA A 8 12.68 8.48 5.01
N LEU A 9 11.53 7.96 4.57
CA LEU A 9 10.21 8.40 5.08
C LEU A 9 10.06 8.12 6.58
N LYS A 10 10.54 6.96 7.03
CA LYS A 10 10.46 6.54 8.44
C LYS A 10 11.32 7.44 9.33
N SER A 11 12.53 7.80 8.91
CA SER A 11 13.41 8.70 9.67
C SER A 11 12.81 10.12 9.79
N ILE A 12 12.28 10.66 8.69
CA ILE A 12 11.58 11.96 8.68
C ILE A 12 10.38 11.93 9.63
N ARG A 13 9.51 10.91 9.54
CA ARG A 13 8.37 10.74 10.45
C ARG A 13 8.79 10.62 11.92
N TYR A 14 9.89 9.92 12.20
CA TYR A 14 10.42 9.81 13.56
C TYR A 14 10.88 11.16 14.11
N ARG A 15 11.62 11.93 13.30
CA ARG A 15 12.09 13.28 13.66
C ARG A 15 10.93 14.22 13.96
N HIS A 16 9.92 14.29 13.10
CA HIS A 16 8.76 15.16 13.31
C HIS A 16 7.94 14.74 14.54
N ARG A 17 7.77 13.43 14.77
CA ARG A 17 7.10 12.90 15.97
C ARG A 17 7.86 13.25 17.25
N SER A 18 9.18 13.05 17.28
CA SER A 18 10.03 13.39 18.42
C SER A 18 9.96 14.88 18.74
N LEU A 19 10.04 15.74 17.73
CA LEU A 19 9.90 17.18 17.90
C LEU A 19 8.53 17.56 18.46
N ARG A 20 7.45 16.97 17.94
CA ARG A 20 6.09 17.21 18.43
C ARG A 20 5.93 16.83 19.90
N ASN A 21 6.41 15.64 20.28
CA ASN A 21 6.36 15.18 21.67
C ASN A 21 7.12 16.12 22.61
N LYS A 22 8.31 16.59 22.19
CA LYS A 22 9.09 17.57 22.95
C LYS A 22 8.33 18.89 23.13
N LEU A 23 7.71 19.41 22.07
CA LEU A 23 6.96 20.68 22.11
C LEU A 23 5.67 20.57 22.92
N GLN A 24 4.95 19.45 22.82
CA GLN A 24 3.76 19.16 23.61
C GLN A 24 4.08 19.10 25.10
N ARG A 25 5.19 18.43 25.48
CA ARG A 25 5.64 18.37 26.87
C ARG A 25 6.01 19.73 27.45
N LYS A 26 6.62 20.61 26.64
CA LYS A 26 6.98 21.97 27.09
C LYS A 26 5.78 22.84 27.44
N GLY A 27 4.64 22.66 26.77
CA GLY A 27 3.38 23.34 27.11
C GLY A 27 3.31 24.88 26.97
N THR A 28 4.42 25.58 26.72
CA THR A 28 4.48 27.05 26.67
C THR A 28 3.71 27.67 25.49
N GLN A 29 3.37 28.96 25.58
CA GLN A 29 2.74 29.70 24.48
C GLN A 29 3.57 29.63 23.19
N GLY A 30 4.90 29.78 23.30
CA GLY A 30 5.83 29.63 22.18
C GLY A 30 5.85 28.21 21.59
N SER A 31 5.76 27.17 22.42
CA SER A 31 5.69 25.78 21.93
C SER A 31 4.37 25.51 21.20
N ARG A 32 3.25 26.03 21.70
CA ARG A 32 1.93 25.96 21.05
C ARG A 32 1.94 26.68 19.69
N ARG A 33 2.53 27.87 19.60
CA ARG A 33 2.70 28.61 18.32
C ARG A 33 3.53 27.82 17.32
N ARG A 34 4.62 27.19 17.77
CA ARG A 34 5.46 26.33 16.91
C ARG A 34 4.73 25.06 16.47
N LEU A 35 3.94 24.43 17.34
CA LEU A 35 3.09 23.28 16.99
C LEU A 35 2.09 23.63 15.88
N ARG A 36 1.47 24.82 15.93
CA ARG A 36 0.59 25.30 14.85
C ARG A 36 1.33 25.45 13.51
N LYS A 37 2.54 26.02 13.52
CA LYS A 37 3.37 26.12 12.29
C LYS A 37 3.76 24.76 11.71
N LEU A 38 4.00 23.77 12.58
CA LEU A 38 4.33 22.41 12.18
C LEU A 38 3.10 21.58 11.76
N ALA A 39 1.89 22.04 12.10
CA ALA A 39 0.67 21.33 11.79
C ALA A 39 0.52 21.12 10.28
N GLY A 40 0.15 19.89 9.91
CA GLY A 40 -0.06 19.52 8.51
C GLY A 40 1.20 19.34 7.65
N GLN A 41 2.41 19.68 8.14
CA GLN A 41 3.65 19.48 7.36
C GLN A 41 3.88 18.01 6.99
N GLU A 42 3.74 17.09 7.96
CA GLU A 42 3.86 15.65 7.70
C GLU A 42 2.81 15.16 6.69
N ARG A 43 1.57 15.69 6.77
CA ARG A 43 0.49 15.35 5.83
C ARG A 43 0.84 15.82 4.42
N ARG A 44 1.32 17.06 4.26
CA ARG A 44 1.75 17.61 2.97
C ARG A 44 2.91 16.82 2.40
N PHE A 45 3.91 16.48 3.21
CA PHE A 45 5.04 15.67 2.78
C PHE A 45 4.61 14.27 2.33
N ALA A 46 3.78 13.57 3.11
CA ALA A 46 3.24 12.27 2.73
C ALA A 46 2.42 12.34 1.42
N THR A 47 1.62 13.39 1.28
CA THR A 47 0.82 13.66 0.07
C THR A 47 1.72 13.90 -1.15
N TRP A 48 2.76 14.72 -1.01
CA TRP A 48 3.74 14.98 -2.05
C TRP A 48 4.47 13.70 -2.48
N VAL A 49 4.91 12.88 -1.53
CA VAL A 49 5.54 11.58 -1.83
C VAL A 49 4.58 10.66 -2.57
N ASN A 50 3.32 10.56 -2.13
CA ASN A 50 2.31 9.74 -2.79
C ASN A 50 2.01 10.24 -4.21
N HIS A 51 1.95 11.56 -4.45
CA HIS A 51 1.78 12.11 -5.79
C HIS A 51 2.96 11.74 -6.70
N ASN A 52 4.20 11.89 -6.23
CA ASN A 52 5.36 11.56 -7.05
C ASN A 52 5.45 10.05 -7.33
N LEU A 53 5.19 9.23 -6.30
CA LEU A 53 5.22 7.78 -6.43
C LEU A 53 4.14 7.27 -7.39
N SER A 54 2.89 7.73 -7.24
CA SER A 54 1.81 7.37 -8.17
C SER A 54 2.11 7.77 -9.61
N LYS A 55 2.70 8.96 -9.85
CA LYS A 55 3.09 9.39 -11.20
C LYS A 55 4.11 8.42 -11.81
N ARG A 56 5.13 8.03 -11.04
CA ARG A 56 6.17 7.09 -11.49
C ARG A 56 5.62 5.69 -11.78
N ILE A 57 4.73 5.18 -10.92
CA ILE A 57 4.09 3.87 -11.12
C ILE A 57 3.29 3.87 -12.42
N VAL A 58 2.43 4.88 -12.62
CA VAL A 58 1.59 4.99 -13.81
C VAL A 58 2.44 5.14 -15.08
N ALA A 59 3.46 6.02 -15.06
CA ALA A 59 4.35 6.19 -16.21
C ALA A 59 5.11 4.90 -16.58
N THR A 60 5.48 4.07 -15.58
CA THR A 60 6.13 2.77 -15.84
C THR A 60 5.15 1.79 -16.49
N ALA A 61 3.90 1.75 -16.02
CA ALA A 61 2.86 0.88 -16.57
C ALA A 61 2.49 1.29 -18.00
N GLU A 62 2.30 2.60 -18.23
CA GLU A 62 2.03 3.21 -19.54
C GLU A 62 3.16 2.90 -20.54
N GLY A 63 4.41 3.21 -20.19
CA GLY A 63 5.56 2.99 -21.07
C GLY A 63 5.84 1.51 -21.36
N THR A 64 5.39 0.60 -20.50
CA THR A 64 5.53 -0.85 -20.72
C THR A 64 4.27 -1.53 -21.27
N LYS A 65 3.19 -0.77 -21.52
CA LYS A 65 1.88 -1.27 -21.95
C LYS A 65 1.34 -2.37 -21.03
N ARG A 66 1.48 -2.20 -19.71
CA ARG A 66 1.02 -3.15 -18.69
C ARG A 66 -0.10 -2.54 -17.84
N SER A 67 -0.94 -3.41 -17.28
CA SER A 67 -1.92 -3.01 -16.25
C SER A 67 -1.27 -2.95 -14.86
N ILE A 68 -1.96 -2.28 -13.93
CA ILE A 68 -1.55 -2.15 -12.54
C ILE A 68 -2.45 -3.00 -11.64
N ALA A 69 -1.87 -3.86 -10.82
CA ALA A 69 -2.58 -4.63 -9.81
C ALA A 69 -2.38 -4.01 -8.41
N LEU A 70 -3.47 -3.79 -7.68
CA LEU A 70 -3.46 -3.25 -6.31
C LEU A 70 -4.25 -4.16 -5.36
N GLU A 71 -3.75 -4.38 -4.15
CA GLU A 71 -4.53 -5.08 -3.12
C GLU A 71 -5.68 -4.23 -2.58
N ASP A 72 -6.82 -4.88 -2.28
CA ASP A 72 -7.90 -4.23 -1.53
C ASP A 72 -7.58 -4.15 -0.04
N LEU A 73 -6.93 -3.07 0.35
CA LEU A 73 -6.58 -2.80 1.76
C LEU A 73 -7.75 -2.24 2.59
N LYS A 74 -9.01 -2.30 2.10
CA LYS A 74 -10.20 -1.93 2.88
C LYS A 74 -10.21 -2.69 4.22
N GLY A 75 -10.50 -2.00 5.32
CA GLY A 75 -10.55 -2.61 6.65
C GLY A 75 -9.19 -3.10 7.22
N ILE A 76 -8.04 -2.78 6.63
CA ILE A 76 -6.75 -3.18 7.22
C ILE A 76 -6.54 -2.63 8.64
N ARG A 77 -7.11 -1.46 8.93
CA ARG A 77 -7.01 -0.80 10.24
C ARG A 77 -7.72 -1.57 11.36
N THR A 78 -8.79 -2.29 11.05
CA THR A 78 -9.52 -3.14 12.01
C THR A 78 -8.91 -4.54 12.08
N ARG A 79 -8.33 -5.03 10.98
CA ARG A 79 -7.69 -6.36 10.90
C ARG A 79 -6.31 -6.45 11.57
N VAL A 80 -5.57 -5.35 11.67
CA VAL A 80 -4.20 -5.35 12.23
C VAL A 80 -4.20 -4.90 13.68
N THR A 81 -3.90 -5.84 14.59
CA THR A 81 -3.64 -5.53 16.00
C THR A 81 -2.27 -4.88 16.15
N ALA A 82 -2.26 -3.55 16.21
CA ALA A 82 -1.06 -2.75 16.38
C ALA A 82 -0.63 -2.64 17.85
N ARG A 83 0.65 -2.89 18.15
CA ARG A 83 1.24 -2.45 19.43
C ARG A 83 1.12 -0.93 19.57
N ARG A 84 1.00 -0.42 20.80
CA ARG A 84 0.82 1.03 21.08
C ARG A 84 1.88 1.90 20.39
N SER A 85 3.12 1.43 20.33
CA SER A 85 4.26 2.10 19.66
C SER A 85 4.13 2.15 18.13
N GLN A 86 3.44 1.18 17.53
CA GLN A 86 3.26 1.05 16.07
C GLN A 86 1.98 1.70 15.58
N ARG A 87 0.99 1.92 16.47
CA ARG A 87 -0.32 2.51 16.16
C ARG A 87 -0.21 3.84 15.42
N ALA A 88 0.66 4.75 15.89
CA ALA A 88 0.89 6.03 15.21
C ALA A 88 1.47 5.89 13.79
N THR A 89 2.31 4.87 13.55
CA THR A 89 2.87 4.59 12.23
C THR A 89 1.80 3.99 11.30
N LEU A 90 0.91 3.16 11.82
CA LEU A 90 -0.21 2.56 11.07
C LEU A 90 -1.32 3.57 10.76
N HIS A 91 -1.61 4.53 11.63
CA HIS A 91 -2.60 5.58 11.34
C HIS A 91 -2.07 6.71 10.46
N SER A 92 -0.75 6.90 10.38
CA SER A 92 -0.12 7.80 9.40
C SER A 92 0.01 7.16 8.01
N TRP A 93 -0.54 5.97 7.81
CA TRP A 93 -0.43 5.23 6.56
C TRP A 93 -1.41 5.75 5.52
N ALA A 94 -0.86 6.40 4.51
CA ALA A 94 -1.58 7.06 3.43
C ALA A 94 -1.81 6.13 2.21
N PHE A 95 -1.96 4.81 2.44
CA PHE A 95 -2.19 3.86 1.34
C PHE A 95 -3.48 4.12 0.58
N PHE A 96 -4.54 4.53 1.28
CA PHE A 96 -5.77 4.94 0.63
C PHE A 96 -5.54 6.12 -0.33
N GLN A 97 -4.78 7.11 0.11
CA GLN A 97 -4.42 8.25 -0.72
C GLN A 97 -3.54 7.85 -1.91
N LEU A 98 -2.54 6.98 -1.70
CA LEU A 98 -1.71 6.47 -2.79
C LEU A 98 -2.55 5.70 -3.82
N ARG A 99 -3.46 4.82 -3.37
CA ARG A 99 -4.41 4.10 -4.23
C ARG A 99 -5.26 5.08 -5.02
N ALA A 100 -5.88 6.07 -4.36
CA ALA A 100 -6.68 7.09 -5.04
C ALA A 100 -5.86 7.81 -6.11
N PHE A 101 -4.60 8.15 -5.80
CA PHE A 101 -3.70 8.81 -6.74
C PHE A 101 -3.30 7.95 -7.93
N ILE A 102 -3.08 6.65 -7.71
CA ILE A 102 -2.81 5.71 -8.80
C ILE A 102 -4.04 5.57 -9.68
N VAL A 103 -5.23 5.35 -9.09
CA VAL A 103 -6.48 5.13 -9.83
C VAL A 103 -6.79 6.31 -10.75
N TYR A 104 -6.81 7.55 -10.23
CA TYR A 104 -7.17 8.69 -11.08
C TYR A 104 -6.11 8.95 -12.17
N LYS A 105 -4.82 8.80 -11.86
CA LYS A 105 -3.75 9.03 -12.85
C LYS A 105 -3.69 7.95 -13.91
N ALA A 106 -3.94 6.71 -13.52
CA ALA A 106 -3.99 5.58 -14.44
C ALA A 106 -5.17 5.74 -15.40
N ALA A 107 -6.34 6.17 -14.90
CA ALA A 107 -7.50 6.48 -15.73
C ALA A 107 -7.18 7.59 -16.76
N LEU A 108 -6.50 8.67 -16.34
CA LEU A 108 -6.07 9.74 -17.25
C LEU A 108 -5.06 9.27 -18.33
N ALA A 109 -4.25 8.26 -18.01
CA ALA A 109 -3.25 7.70 -18.93
C ALA A 109 -3.76 6.46 -19.70
N GLY A 110 -5.04 6.09 -19.56
CA GLY A 110 -5.59 4.89 -20.19
C GLY A 110 -5.00 3.56 -19.68
N VAL A 111 -4.38 3.56 -18.49
CA VAL A 111 -3.77 2.37 -17.89
C VAL A 111 -4.82 1.61 -17.06
N PRO A 112 -5.10 0.33 -17.35
CA PRO A 112 -6.04 -0.46 -16.56
C PRO A 112 -5.53 -0.72 -15.15
N VAL A 113 -6.42 -0.59 -14.16
CA VAL A 113 -6.12 -0.88 -12.74
C VAL A 113 -7.05 -1.97 -12.25
N HIS A 114 -6.47 -3.06 -11.74
CA HIS A 114 -7.20 -4.18 -11.15
C HIS A 114 -7.00 -4.21 -9.64
N VAL A 115 -8.10 -4.42 -8.92
CA VAL A 115 -8.07 -4.57 -7.47
C VAL A 115 -8.19 -6.06 -7.14
N VAL A 116 -7.26 -6.58 -6.36
CA VAL A 116 -7.21 -8.00 -6.00
C VAL A 116 -7.43 -8.20 -4.50
N ASP A 117 -8.02 -9.34 -4.12
CA ASP A 117 -8.18 -9.70 -2.70
C ASP A 117 -6.79 -9.89 -2.04
N PRO A 118 -6.46 -9.18 -0.95
CA PRO A 118 -5.21 -9.36 -0.21
C PRO A 118 -5.11 -10.70 0.53
N ARG A 119 -6.18 -11.50 0.62
CA ARG A 119 -6.18 -12.71 1.44
C ARG A 119 -5.13 -13.72 0.95
N ASN A 120 -4.22 -14.11 1.84
CA ASN A 120 -3.16 -15.09 1.59
C ASN A 120 -2.13 -14.72 0.50
N THR A 121 -2.13 -13.51 -0.06
CA THR A 121 -1.13 -13.08 -1.07
C THR A 121 0.30 -13.18 -0.54
N SER A 122 0.50 -12.91 0.74
CA SER A 122 1.81 -12.95 1.40
C SER A 122 2.18 -14.31 2.03
N ARG A 123 1.31 -15.31 1.92
CA ARG A 123 1.51 -16.66 2.50
C ARG A 123 1.49 -17.78 1.47
N THR A 124 0.97 -17.50 0.28
CA THR A 124 0.89 -18.46 -0.82
C THR A 124 2.26 -18.61 -1.47
N CYS A 125 2.77 -19.83 -1.55
CA CYS A 125 3.96 -20.13 -2.33
C CYS A 125 3.63 -20.06 -3.82
N PRO A 126 4.35 -19.25 -4.62
CA PRO A 126 4.10 -19.15 -6.05
C PRO A 126 4.59 -20.37 -6.84
N ALA A 127 5.46 -21.20 -6.27
CA ALA A 127 5.98 -22.39 -6.93
C ALA A 127 5.06 -23.61 -6.75
N CYS A 128 4.62 -23.87 -5.51
CA CYS A 128 3.86 -25.07 -5.17
C CYS A 128 2.43 -24.82 -4.67
N GLY A 129 2.00 -23.57 -4.55
CA GLY A 129 0.65 -23.22 -4.08
C GLY A 129 0.42 -23.37 -2.57
N CYS A 130 1.37 -23.90 -1.79
CA CYS A 130 1.24 -24.07 -0.34
C CYS A 130 0.89 -22.73 0.36
N ILE A 131 -0.16 -22.74 1.19
CA ILE A 131 -0.62 -21.59 1.97
C ILE A 131 -0.43 -21.90 3.46
N ASP A 132 0.59 -21.33 4.07
CA ASP A 132 0.82 -21.48 5.51
C ASP A 132 1.26 -20.16 6.17
N LYS A 133 0.91 -19.97 7.44
CA LYS A 133 1.37 -18.84 8.25
C LYS A 133 2.89 -18.87 8.47
N ASN A 134 3.46 -20.06 8.58
CA ASN A 134 4.88 -20.32 8.78
C ASN A 134 5.70 -20.04 7.52
N ASN A 135 5.06 -19.91 6.37
CA ASN A 135 5.74 -19.47 5.15
C ASN A 135 6.31 -18.04 5.29
N ARG A 136 5.80 -17.24 6.23
CA ARG A 136 6.24 -15.87 6.52
C ARG A 136 6.50 -15.69 8.01
N THR A 137 7.61 -16.21 8.50
CA THR A 137 8.02 -16.10 9.91
C THR A 137 8.38 -14.67 10.31
N THR A 138 8.88 -13.86 9.37
CA THR A 138 9.20 -12.44 9.61
C THR A 138 8.51 -11.53 8.60
N GLN A 139 8.45 -10.23 8.89
CA GLN A 139 7.87 -9.27 7.95
C GLN A 139 8.64 -9.24 6.61
N ALA A 140 9.94 -9.48 6.61
CA ALA A 140 10.80 -9.30 5.43
C ALA A 140 11.04 -10.59 4.63
N ALA A 141 11.07 -11.76 5.30
CA ALA A 141 11.44 -13.02 4.68
C ALA A 141 10.25 -13.95 4.46
N PHE A 142 10.31 -14.70 3.37
CA PHE A 142 9.40 -15.79 3.03
C PHE A 142 10.22 -17.07 2.79
N VAL A 143 9.77 -18.20 3.34
CA VAL A 143 10.34 -19.53 3.10
C VAL A 143 9.19 -20.53 3.07
N CYS A 144 8.94 -21.17 1.93
CA CYS A 144 7.88 -22.16 1.83
C CYS A 144 8.22 -23.44 2.61
N ILE A 145 7.33 -23.86 3.51
CA ILE A 145 7.52 -25.08 4.30
C ILE A 145 7.41 -26.37 3.48
N ALA A 146 6.79 -26.33 2.31
CA ALA A 146 6.55 -27.51 1.47
C ALA A 146 7.65 -27.72 0.42
N CYS A 147 8.12 -26.66 -0.23
CA CYS A 147 9.08 -26.77 -1.36
C CYS A 147 10.38 -25.98 -1.15
N GLY A 148 10.58 -25.33 0.00
CA GLY A 148 11.81 -24.62 0.33
C GLY A 148 12.04 -23.29 -0.40
N LEU A 149 11.12 -22.86 -1.29
CA LEU A 149 11.26 -21.58 -2.00
C LEU A 149 11.43 -20.42 -1.00
N ALA A 150 12.54 -19.71 -1.10
CA ALA A 150 12.88 -18.59 -0.22
C ALA A 150 13.02 -17.27 -0.99
N GLY A 151 12.71 -16.17 -0.33
CA GLY A 151 12.87 -14.83 -0.90
C GLY A 151 12.33 -13.71 -0.03
N LEU A 152 12.31 -12.50 -0.57
CA LEU A 152 11.70 -11.35 0.09
C LEU A 152 10.18 -11.48 0.07
N ALA A 153 9.54 -11.41 1.23
CA ALA A 153 8.09 -11.58 1.37
C ALA A 153 7.29 -10.58 0.53
N ASP A 154 7.78 -9.33 0.41
CA ASP A 154 7.11 -8.30 -0.39
C ASP A 154 7.21 -8.58 -1.90
N VAL A 155 8.29 -9.21 -2.37
CA VAL A 155 8.45 -9.62 -3.79
C VAL A 155 7.54 -10.81 -4.10
N ILE A 156 7.48 -11.80 -3.21
CA ILE A 156 6.57 -12.94 -3.34
C ILE A 156 5.12 -12.47 -3.35
N ALA A 157 4.74 -11.58 -2.41
CA ALA A 157 3.42 -10.99 -2.36
C ALA A 157 3.09 -10.22 -3.64
N ALA A 158 4.00 -9.37 -4.14
CA ALA A 158 3.82 -8.63 -5.39
C ALA A 158 3.59 -9.56 -6.59
N GLY A 159 4.33 -10.67 -6.67
CA GLY A 159 4.14 -11.68 -7.72
C GLY A 159 2.78 -12.38 -7.62
N ASN A 160 2.31 -12.69 -6.41
CA ASN A 160 1.00 -13.30 -6.19
C ASN A 160 -0.15 -12.33 -6.50
N ILE A 161 0.01 -11.05 -6.16
CA ILE A 161 -0.92 -9.98 -6.53
C ILE A 161 -1.02 -9.86 -8.05
N ALA A 162 0.14 -9.83 -8.75
CA ALA A 162 0.18 -9.75 -10.21
C ALA A 162 -0.49 -10.95 -10.88
N ARG A 163 -0.28 -12.17 -10.36
CA ARG A 163 -0.94 -13.40 -10.86
C ARG A 163 -2.46 -13.42 -10.65
N ARG A 164 -2.97 -12.73 -9.63
CA ARG A 164 -4.41 -12.63 -9.35
C ARG A 164 -5.10 -11.53 -10.13
N ALA A 165 -4.35 -10.59 -10.71
CA ALA A 165 -4.92 -9.63 -11.61
C ALA A 165 -5.35 -10.35 -12.89
N PRO A 166 -6.58 -10.13 -13.37
CA PRO A 166 -7.04 -10.76 -14.60
C PRO A 166 -6.13 -10.31 -15.75
N VAL A 167 -5.46 -11.27 -16.38
CA VAL A 167 -4.81 -11.10 -17.68
C VAL A 167 -5.82 -11.57 -18.71
N ASN A 168 -6.28 -10.65 -19.57
CA ASN A 168 -7.32 -10.89 -20.57
C ASN A 168 -8.64 -11.38 -19.96
N ALA A 169 -9.32 -10.54 -19.17
CA ALA A 169 -10.73 -10.79 -18.93
C ALA A 169 -11.46 -10.72 -20.30
N PRO A 170 -12.17 -11.76 -20.75
CA PRO A 170 -13.05 -11.63 -21.89
C PRO A 170 -14.01 -10.46 -21.60
N TYR A 171 -14.16 -9.58 -22.58
CA TYR A 171 -15.16 -8.52 -22.53
C TYR A 171 -16.53 -9.18 -22.50
N TYR A 172 -17.13 -9.28 -21.31
CA TYR A 172 -18.56 -9.52 -21.16
C TYR A 172 -19.20 -8.13 -21.16
N PRO A 173 -19.83 -7.68 -22.27
CA PRO A 173 -20.74 -6.54 -22.18
C PRO A 173 -21.82 -6.92 -21.18
N ASP A 174 -22.10 -6.03 -20.23
CA ASP A 174 -23.07 -6.24 -19.14
C ASP A 174 -24.43 -6.67 -19.70
N THR A 175 -24.66 -7.97 -19.80
CA THR A 175 -26.00 -8.52 -19.99
C THR A 175 -26.65 -8.58 -18.61
N GLU A 176 -27.81 -7.93 -18.52
CA GLU A 176 -28.79 -7.97 -17.41
C GLU A 176 -28.69 -6.87 -16.35
N GLN A 177 -28.87 -5.62 -16.80
CA GLN A 177 -29.79 -4.70 -16.11
C GLN A 177 -30.94 -4.33 -17.05
N SER A 178 -31.81 -5.30 -17.33
CA SER A 178 -33.13 -5.06 -17.92
C SER A 178 -34.10 -6.17 -17.52
N VAL A 179 -34.62 -6.10 -16.31
CA VAL A 179 -35.99 -6.53 -16.07
C VAL A 179 -36.71 -5.31 -15.50
N ALA A 180 -37.47 -4.66 -16.38
CA ALA A 180 -38.35 -3.54 -16.09
C ALA A 180 -39.54 -4.00 -15.21
N PRO A 181 -40.29 -3.09 -14.58
CA PRO A 181 -41.32 -3.43 -13.60
C PRO A 181 -42.58 -3.97 -14.29
N GLY A 182 -43.23 -4.92 -13.63
CA GLY A 182 -44.59 -5.38 -13.89
C GLY A 182 -45.31 -5.57 -12.57
#